data_AF-A0A2V9LUT0-F1
#
_entry.id   AF-A0A2V9LUT0-F1
#
_cell.length_a   1.000
_cell.length_b   1.000
_cell.length_c   1.000
_cell.angle_alpha   90.00
_cell.angle_beta   90.00
_cell.angle_gamma   90.00
#
_symmetry.space_group_name_H-M   'P 1'
#
loop_
_entity.id
_entity.type
_entity.pdbx_description
1 polymer ?
#
loop_
_entity_poly.entity_id
_entity_poly.type
_entity_poly.pdbx_seq_one_letter_code
_entity_poly.pdbx_strand_id
1 'polypeptide(L)'
;MTYFCATTIAAALMTFALPQNAAGPSATDVIGRVTQASVLVLSGEGAGRLNSTSSGVIVRSNGVILTAYHAIKDAKEVQVRLKGGDVYDQTVVIGLDERRDVAALRITATNLPTLPVGSGQNHQAGETVYVVSNSAGLPWSASQGVLAASRLADEIQGAGQGYRVIQFTASVAGGASGGPLVDAKGDLIGVITRAVPSGPGFAVPIESVIGLADGTMNLPLGSGSALQIPRSHQTPSSAAVVAANPQEILRSAKTIVVLTKTTFFTTDSLEKGLLKEKAFGGLGLTIVKDARVADLLITIDRPLFTYYFTYSITDPRTSIVLEDGRVTAFDGSIAAGKIAKQLVNKLARDRRSASESKSN
;
A
#
# COMPACT_ATOMS: atom_id res chain seq x y z
N MET A 1 66.65 -38.39 54.44
CA MET A 1 65.18 -38.23 54.59
C MET A 1 64.85 -36.79 54.26
N THR A 2 64.35 -36.54 53.06
CA THR A 2 64.08 -35.19 52.54
C THR A 2 62.59 -35.16 52.21
N TYR A 3 61.82 -34.34 52.93
CA TYR A 3 60.38 -34.18 52.73
C TYR A 3 60.12 -33.12 51.65
N PHE A 4 59.45 -33.51 50.56
CA PHE A 4 58.89 -32.58 49.59
C PHE A 4 57.48 -32.20 50.04
N CYS A 5 57.28 -30.92 50.38
CA CYS A 5 55.97 -30.37 50.74
C CYS A 5 55.30 -29.87 49.45
N ALA A 6 54.24 -30.55 49.00
CA ALA A 6 53.45 -30.15 47.85
C ALA A 6 52.29 -29.25 48.30
N THR A 7 52.44 -27.94 48.12
CA THR A 7 51.35 -26.96 48.27
C THR A 7 50.44 -27.01 47.05
N THR A 8 49.20 -27.47 47.25
CA THR A 8 48.13 -27.43 46.26
C THR A 8 47.44 -26.07 46.33
N ILE A 9 47.50 -25.29 45.24
CA ILE A 9 46.74 -24.04 45.11
C ILE A 9 45.36 -24.39 44.53
N ALA A 10 44.32 -24.28 45.35
CA ALA A 10 42.93 -24.38 44.89
C ALA A 10 42.53 -23.08 44.20
N ALA A 11 42.34 -23.11 42.88
CA ALA A 11 41.79 -21.99 42.13
C ALA A 11 40.28 -21.92 42.35
N ALA A 12 39.81 -20.92 43.09
CA ALA A 12 38.39 -20.63 43.23
C ALA A 12 37.87 -19.98 41.93
N LEU A 13 37.11 -20.74 41.14
CA LEU A 13 36.34 -20.22 40.01
C LEU A 13 35.16 -19.41 40.55
N MET A 14 35.32 -18.09 40.65
CA MET A 14 34.19 -17.18 40.81
C MET A 14 33.43 -17.11 39.49
N THR A 15 32.26 -17.74 39.45
CA THR A 15 31.27 -17.54 38.39
C THR A 15 30.67 -16.13 38.52
N PHE A 16 31.16 -15.20 37.70
CA PHE A 16 30.45 -13.95 37.45
C PHE A 16 29.18 -14.28 36.64
N ALA A 17 28.04 -14.35 37.31
CA ALA A 17 26.75 -14.30 36.64
C ALA A 17 26.62 -12.90 36.01
N LEU A 18 26.71 -12.83 34.69
CA LEU A 18 26.40 -11.61 33.95
C LEU A 18 24.96 -11.19 34.32
N PRO A 19 24.70 -9.91 34.63
CA PRO A 19 23.34 -9.44 34.84
C PRO A 19 22.56 -9.74 33.57
N GLN A 20 21.54 -10.60 33.68
CA GLN A 20 20.57 -10.77 32.61
C GLN A 20 19.82 -9.45 32.51
N ASN A 21 20.23 -8.59 31.58
CA ASN A 21 19.41 -7.45 31.16
C ASN A 21 18.00 -7.98 30.93
N ALA A 22 17.02 -7.45 31.64
CA ALA A 22 15.62 -7.79 31.41
C ALA A 22 15.35 -7.65 29.92
N ALA A 23 15.09 -8.77 29.24
CA ALA A 23 14.81 -8.76 27.82
C ALA A 23 13.59 -7.84 27.61
N GLY A 24 13.70 -6.89 26.69
CA GLY A 24 12.57 -6.05 26.31
C GLY A 24 11.39 -6.89 25.79
N PRO A 25 10.23 -6.26 25.50
CA PRO A 25 9.08 -6.98 24.98
C PRO A 25 9.45 -7.77 23.72
N SER A 26 8.87 -8.95 23.54
CA SER A 26 9.14 -9.75 22.33
C SER A 26 8.57 -9.05 21.10
N ALA A 27 9.16 -9.30 19.92
CA ALA A 27 8.65 -8.78 18.66
C ALA A 27 7.17 -9.15 18.44
N THR A 28 6.78 -10.37 18.83
CA THR A 28 5.39 -10.85 18.76
C THR A 28 4.46 -10.01 19.63
N ASP A 29 4.86 -9.67 20.85
CA ASP A 29 4.04 -8.85 21.76
C ASP A 29 3.91 -7.41 21.27
N VAL A 30 5.00 -6.85 20.75
CA VAL A 30 5.00 -5.53 20.12
C VAL A 30 4.05 -5.52 18.93
N ILE A 31 4.23 -6.42 17.96
CA ILE A 31 3.38 -6.53 16.77
C ILE A 31 1.92 -6.75 17.15
N GLY A 32 1.64 -7.60 18.16
CA GLY A 32 0.29 -7.84 18.67
C GLY A 32 -0.38 -6.55 19.14
N ARG A 33 0.29 -5.77 19.99
CA ARG A 33 -0.23 -4.47 20.49
C ARG A 33 -0.43 -3.45 19.35
N VAL A 34 0.55 -3.34 18.46
CA VAL A 34 0.48 -2.43 17.29
C VAL A 34 -0.67 -2.79 16.38
N THR A 35 -0.88 -4.09 16.14
CA THR A 35 -1.99 -4.60 15.32
C THR A 35 -3.35 -4.23 15.91
N GLN A 36 -3.51 -4.29 17.23
CA GLN A 36 -4.77 -3.90 17.90
C GLN A 36 -5.05 -2.40 17.79
N ALA A 37 -4.02 -1.55 17.87
CA ALA A 37 -4.16 -0.10 17.73
C ALA A 37 -4.20 0.37 16.26
N SER A 38 -3.98 -0.53 15.30
CA SER A 38 -4.04 -0.21 13.88
C SER A 38 -5.46 -0.37 13.35
N VAL A 39 -5.80 0.39 12.31
CA VAL A 39 -7.08 0.29 11.61
C VAL A 39 -6.88 0.17 10.11
N LEU A 40 -7.88 -0.39 9.44
CA LEU A 40 -8.02 -0.37 8.00
C LEU A 40 -8.98 0.76 7.62
N VAL A 41 -8.52 1.66 6.75
CA VAL A 41 -9.30 2.80 6.25
C VAL A 41 -9.63 2.57 4.79
N LEU A 42 -10.91 2.47 4.48
CA LEU A 42 -11.45 2.37 3.13
C LEU A 42 -12.01 3.73 2.74
N SER A 43 -11.70 4.19 1.53
CA SER A 43 -12.27 5.42 0.99
C SER A 43 -12.84 5.19 -0.41
N GLY A 44 -13.95 5.85 -0.70
CA GLY A 44 -14.63 5.79 -1.98
C GLY A 44 -15.06 7.14 -2.50
N GLU A 45 -15.28 7.20 -3.82
CA GLU A 45 -15.68 8.42 -4.55
C GLU A 45 -17.21 8.60 -4.62
N GLY A 46 -17.96 7.73 -3.93
CA GLY A 46 -19.42 7.69 -3.86
C GLY A 46 -20.03 6.42 -4.47
N ALA A 47 -21.29 6.15 -4.11
CA ALA A 47 -22.08 5.01 -4.58
C ALA A 47 -21.45 3.64 -4.24
N GLY A 48 -20.74 3.54 -3.12
CA GLY A 48 -20.09 2.30 -2.68
C GLY A 48 -18.85 1.90 -3.48
N ARG A 49 -18.37 2.77 -4.38
CA ARG A 49 -17.19 2.50 -5.20
C ARG A 49 -15.92 2.75 -4.39
N LEU A 50 -15.29 1.67 -3.93
CA LEU A 50 -13.98 1.72 -3.29
C LEU A 50 -12.94 2.30 -4.25
N ASN A 51 -12.21 3.31 -3.78
CA ASN A 51 -11.12 3.96 -4.50
C ASN A 51 -9.77 3.59 -3.89
N SER A 52 -9.65 3.71 -2.56
CA SER A 52 -8.39 3.47 -1.86
C SER A 52 -8.58 2.63 -0.59
N THR A 53 -7.51 1.94 -0.24
CA THR A 53 -7.37 1.19 1.00
C THR A 53 -6.06 1.58 1.64
N SER A 54 -6.13 2.01 2.90
CA SER A 54 -5.01 2.54 3.66
C SER A 54 -5.06 2.07 5.10
N SER A 55 -4.03 2.40 5.86
CA SER A 55 -3.94 2.11 7.28
C SER A 55 -4.20 3.35 8.10
N GLY A 56 -4.48 3.16 9.39
CA GLY A 56 -4.53 4.22 10.38
C GLY A 56 -4.00 3.71 11.71
N VAL A 57 -3.72 4.63 12.63
CA VAL A 57 -3.37 4.33 14.01
C VAL A 57 -4.28 5.09 14.97
N ILE A 58 -4.82 4.37 15.95
CA ILE A 58 -5.65 4.93 17.02
C ILE A 58 -4.73 5.63 18.03
N VAL A 59 -4.88 6.95 18.18
CA VAL A 59 -4.04 7.81 19.02
C VAL A 59 -4.77 8.38 20.24
N ARG A 60 -6.09 8.22 20.31
CA ARG A 60 -6.90 8.44 21.51
C ARG A 60 -7.95 7.34 21.62
N SER A 61 -8.17 6.84 22.83
CA SER A 61 -9.12 5.75 23.11
C SER A 61 -10.59 6.12 22.84
N ASN A 62 -10.90 7.40 22.64
CA ASN A 62 -12.22 7.92 22.26
C ASN A 62 -12.41 8.02 20.73
N GLY A 63 -11.71 7.20 19.95
CA GLY A 63 -11.95 7.09 18.51
C GLY A 63 -11.19 8.07 17.64
N VAL A 64 -10.09 8.66 18.10
CA VAL A 64 -9.24 9.51 17.25
C VAL A 64 -8.16 8.68 16.58
N ILE A 65 -8.08 8.80 15.25
CA ILE A 65 -7.21 8.02 14.38
C ILE A 65 -6.36 8.98 13.55
N LEU A 66 -5.05 8.73 13.45
CA LEU A 66 -4.22 9.33 12.41
C LEU A 66 -4.17 8.41 11.20
N THR A 67 -4.21 8.99 10.01
CA THR A 67 -4.07 8.30 8.73
C THR A 67 -3.35 9.19 7.72
N ALA A 68 -3.10 8.69 6.51
CA ALA A 68 -2.53 9.50 5.44
C ALA A 68 -3.60 10.44 4.86
N TYR A 69 -3.24 11.70 4.64
CA TYR A 69 -4.17 12.66 4.07
C TYR A 69 -4.60 12.28 2.65
N HIS A 70 -3.67 11.83 1.80
CA HIS A 70 -4.01 11.38 0.45
C HIS A 70 -5.01 10.21 0.42
N ALA A 71 -5.16 9.46 1.51
CA ALA A 71 -6.13 8.38 1.59
C ALA A 71 -7.58 8.90 1.64
N ILE A 72 -7.79 10.12 2.16
CA ILE A 72 -9.12 10.69 2.40
C ILE A 72 -9.39 12.01 1.67
N LYS A 73 -8.37 12.62 1.03
CA LYS A 73 -8.46 13.93 0.38
C LYS A 73 -9.68 14.14 -0.51
N ASP A 74 -9.98 13.17 -1.37
CA ASP A 74 -11.09 13.23 -2.34
C ASP A 74 -12.20 12.22 -2.01
N ALA A 75 -12.19 11.68 -0.79
CA ALA A 75 -13.13 10.66 -0.36
C ALA A 75 -14.51 11.28 -0.10
N LYS A 76 -15.54 10.73 -0.75
CA LYS A 76 -16.94 11.04 -0.42
C LYS A 76 -17.50 10.09 0.62
N GLU A 77 -16.97 8.88 0.68
CA GLU A 77 -17.38 7.83 1.61
C GLU A 77 -16.13 7.29 2.30
N VAL A 78 -16.16 7.13 3.62
CA VAL A 78 -15.05 6.53 4.38
C VAL A 78 -15.58 5.51 5.37
N GLN A 79 -14.86 4.40 5.49
CA GLN A 79 -15.12 3.36 6.47
C GLN A 79 -13.82 2.99 7.19
N VAL A 80 -13.90 2.89 8.52
CA VAL A 80 -12.81 2.40 9.37
C VAL A 80 -13.16 1.01 9.88
N ARG A 81 -12.24 0.06 9.76
CA ARG A 81 -12.38 -1.29 10.33
C ARG A 81 -11.27 -1.56 11.33
N LEU A 82 -11.64 -2.08 12.49
CA LEU A 82 -10.73 -2.44 13.57
C LEU A 82 -10.30 -3.91 13.45
N LYS A 83 -9.22 -4.28 14.13
CA LYS A 83 -8.73 -5.68 14.15
C LYS A 83 -9.77 -6.66 14.67
N GLY A 84 -10.58 -6.24 15.66
CA GLY A 84 -11.65 -7.04 16.26
C GLY A 84 -12.84 -7.30 15.34
N GLY A 85 -12.91 -6.66 14.16
CA GLY A 85 -14.00 -6.81 13.20
C GLY A 85 -15.03 -5.68 13.25
N ASP A 86 -14.97 -4.80 14.26
CA ASP A 86 -15.84 -3.62 14.34
C ASP A 86 -15.64 -2.72 13.13
N VAL A 87 -16.76 -2.20 12.62
CA VAL A 87 -16.83 -1.35 11.44
C VAL A 87 -17.51 -0.04 11.79
N TYR A 88 -16.88 1.07 11.44
CA TYR A 88 -17.39 2.43 11.60
C TYR A 88 -17.47 3.09 10.24
N ASP A 89 -18.68 3.38 9.79
CA ASP A 89 -18.98 3.97 8.49
C ASP A 89 -19.27 5.47 8.55
N GLN A 90 -19.41 6.04 9.76
CA GLN A 90 -19.49 7.47 10.02
C GLN A 90 -18.14 7.97 10.54
N THR A 91 -17.50 8.85 9.77
CA THR A 91 -16.20 9.42 10.13
C THR A 91 -16.21 10.93 9.94
N VAL A 92 -15.54 11.65 10.84
CA VAL A 92 -15.36 13.10 10.76
C VAL A 92 -13.88 13.42 10.69
N VAL A 93 -13.48 14.29 9.78
CA VAL A 93 -12.13 14.86 9.77
C VAL A 93 -12.06 15.97 10.82
N ILE A 94 -11.12 15.83 11.76
CA ILE A 94 -10.93 16.79 12.87
C ILE A 94 -9.64 17.62 12.77
N GLY A 95 -8.71 17.18 11.92
CA GLY A 95 -7.46 17.90 11.66
C GLY A 95 -6.78 17.40 10.39
N LEU A 96 -6.06 18.28 9.72
CA LEU A 96 -5.38 18.01 8.46
C LEU A 96 -4.03 18.72 8.44
N ASP A 97 -3.01 18.03 7.96
CA ASP A 97 -1.75 18.61 7.54
C ASP A 97 -1.42 18.11 6.13
N GLU A 98 -1.89 18.86 5.14
CA GLU A 98 -1.69 18.51 3.73
C GLU A 98 -0.21 18.46 3.35
N ARG A 99 0.61 19.31 3.99
CA ARG A 99 2.03 19.42 3.69
C ARG A 99 2.80 18.19 4.15
N ARG A 100 2.43 17.63 5.30
CA ARG A 100 3.01 16.39 5.86
C ARG A 100 2.24 15.14 5.44
N ASP A 101 1.15 15.28 4.69
CA ASP A 101 0.30 14.18 4.23
C ASP A 101 -0.30 13.34 5.38
N VAL A 102 -0.73 14.00 6.46
CA VAL A 102 -1.37 13.35 7.61
C VAL A 102 -2.72 13.98 7.91
N ALA A 103 -3.71 13.15 8.23
CA ALA A 103 -5.05 13.56 8.63
C ALA A 103 -5.44 12.90 9.97
N ALA A 104 -6.26 13.60 10.75
CA ALA A 104 -6.91 13.08 11.94
C ALA A 104 -8.40 12.86 11.66
N LEU A 105 -8.85 11.62 11.87
CA LEU A 105 -10.23 11.19 11.79
C LEU A 105 -10.78 10.94 13.19
N ARG A 106 -12.10 11.12 13.33
CA ARG A 106 -12.88 10.72 14.49
C ARG A 106 -13.96 9.72 14.09
N ILE A 107 -14.06 8.65 14.85
CA ILE A 107 -15.18 7.70 14.87
C ILE A 107 -15.88 7.74 16.22
N THR A 108 -17.15 7.33 16.25
CA THR A 108 -17.93 7.24 17.49
C THR A 108 -17.61 5.93 18.20
N ALA A 109 -16.53 5.92 18.97
CA ALA A 109 -16.06 4.75 19.71
C ALA A 109 -15.38 5.16 21.03
N THR A 110 -15.32 4.22 21.99
CA THR A 110 -14.67 4.42 23.29
C THR A 110 -13.88 3.18 23.68
N ASN A 111 -12.92 3.32 24.61
CA ASN A 111 -12.09 2.23 25.12
C ASN A 111 -11.27 1.51 24.03
N LEU A 112 -10.90 2.24 22.98
CA LEU A 112 -10.05 1.69 21.93
C LEU A 112 -8.59 1.55 22.39
N PRO A 113 -7.88 0.50 21.94
CA PRO A 113 -6.45 0.33 22.22
C PRO A 113 -5.65 1.43 21.53
N THR A 114 -4.70 2.02 22.26
CA THR A 114 -3.77 3.04 21.76
C THR A 114 -2.33 2.61 21.99
N LEU A 115 -1.40 3.23 21.26
CA LEU A 115 0.03 3.06 21.48
C LEU A 115 0.58 4.20 22.35
N PRO A 116 1.59 3.94 23.21
CA PRO A 116 2.38 5.00 23.79
C PRO A 116 3.02 5.84 22.68
N VAL A 117 3.12 7.15 22.89
CA VAL A 117 3.81 8.03 21.94
C VAL A 117 5.29 8.07 22.30
N GLY A 118 6.14 7.65 21.36
CA GLY A 118 7.59 7.72 21.50
C GLY A 118 8.08 9.16 21.43
N SER A 119 9.20 9.45 22.12
CA SER A 119 9.84 10.75 22.05
C SER A 119 10.80 10.83 20.85
N GLY A 120 10.52 11.66 19.85
CA GLY A 120 11.36 11.79 18.64
C GLY A 120 12.76 12.38 18.82
N GLN A 121 13.18 12.67 20.05
CA GLN A 121 14.46 13.30 20.35
C GLN A 121 15.67 12.36 20.36
N ASN A 122 15.50 11.05 20.13
CA ASN A 122 16.61 10.11 20.30
C ASN A 122 16.62 8.91 19.34
N HIS A 123 15.87 8.93 18.24
CA HIS A 123 15.87 7.80 17.32
C HIS A 123 17.16 7.74 16.49
N GLN A 124 17.99 6.73 16.77
CA GLN A 124 19.28 6.54 16.13
C GLN A 124 19.18 5.58 14.94
N ALA A 125 20.02 5.83 13.92
CA ALA A 125 20.16 4.89 12.82
C ALA A 125 20.61 3.51 13.35
N GLY A 126 19.96 2.46 12.87
CA GLY A 126 20.18 1.08 13.31
C GLY A 126 19.19 0.57 14.36
N GLU A 127 18.37 1.44 14.96
CA GLU A 127 17.28 1.00 15.86
C GLU A 127 16.28 0.11 15.11
N THR A 128 15.84 -0.97 15.77
CA THR A 128 14.80 -1.85 15.22
C THR A 128 13.47 -1.12 15.18
N VAL A 129 12.77 -1.24 14.05
CA VAL A 129 11.43 -0.72 13.87
C VAL A 129 10.49 -1.79 13.35
N TYR A 130 9.22 -1.66 13.70
CA TYR A 130 8.14 -2.50 13.22
C TYR A 130 7.09 -1.68 12.48
N VAL A 131 6.52 -2.29 11.46
CA VAL A 131 5.43 -1.75 10.65
C VAL A 131 4.28 -2.75 10.66
N VAL A 132 3.06 -2.24 10.85
CA VAL A 132 1.83 -3.00 10.58
C VAL A 132 1.09 -2.34 9.43
N SER A 133 0.80 -3.14 8.41
CA SER A 133 0.18 -2.72 7.16
C SER A 133 -1.18 -3.37 6.99
N ASN A 134 -2.18 -2.56 6.64
CA ASN A 134 -3.52 -3.02 6.31
C ASN A 134 -3.80 -2.81 4.82
N SER A 135 -3.73 -3.90 4.07
CA SER A 135 -4.09 -3.93 2.65
C SER A 135 -5.42 -4.67 2.45
N ALA A 136 -6.16 -4.31 1.40
CA ALA A 136 -7.46 -4.91 1.07
C ALA A 136 -7.39 -6.45 0.95
N GLY A 137 -6.30 -7.01 0.40
CA GLY A 137 -6.15 -8.46 0.19
C GLY A 137 -5.40 -9.20 1.31
N LEU A 138 -4.50 -8.52 2.03
CA LEU A 138 -3.67 -9.08 3.10
C LEU A 138 -3.65 -8.11 4.29
N PRO A 139 -4.76 -7.95 5.02
CA PRO A 139 -4.82 -7.03 6.14
C PRO A 139 -4.00 -7.56 7.32
N TRP A 140 -3.54 -6.67 8.19
CA TRP A 140 -2.82 -7.02 9.42
C TRP A 140 -1.47 -7.71 9.17
N SER A 141 -0.76 -7.32 8.11
CA SER A 141 0.58 -7.80 7.81
C SER A 141 1.61 -7.01 8.61
N ALA A 142 2.59 -7.69 9.21
CA ALA A 142 3.67 -7.03 9.92
C ALA A 142 5.01 -7.23 9.22
N SER A 143 5.89 -6.23 9.31
CA SER A 143 7.27 -6.32 8.85
C SER A 143 8.21 -5.68 9.87
N GLN A 144 9.47 -6.13 9.85
CA GLN A 144 10.54 -5.62 10.69
C GLN A 144 11.63 -5.03 9.81
N GLY A 145 12.29 -3.99 10.31
CA GLY A 145 13.48 -3.42 9.70
C GLY A 145 14.24 -2.56 10.70
N VAL A 146 14.98 -1.58 10.18
CA VAL A 146 15.69 -0.60 10.99
C VAL A 146 15.34 0.82 10.58
N LEU A 147 15.45 1.75 11.52
CA LEU A 147 15.53 3.16 11.22
C LEU A 147 16.85 3.42 10.51
N ALA A 148 16.78 3.97 9.30
CA ALA A 148 17.95 4.21 8.45
C ALA A 148 18.52 5.62 8.67
N ALA A 149 17.65 6.63 8.70
CA ALA A 149 18.07 8.03 8.85
C ALA A 149 16.89 8.95 9.20
N SER A 150 17.19 10.11 9.78
CA SER A 150 16.31 11.28 9.75
C SER A 150 16.71 12.17 8.58
N ARG A 151 15.77 12.47 7.68
CA ARG A 151 16.00 13.21 6.42
C ARG A 151 15.16 14.47 6.38
N LEU A 152 15.61 15.49 5.67
CA LEU A 152 14.69 16.55 5.22
C LEU A 152 13.79 15.99 4.11
N ALA A 153 12.50 16.32 4.15
CA ALA A 153 11.54 15.92 3.12
C ALA A 153 11.97 16.42 1.73
N ASP A 154 12.64 17.58 1.68
CA ASP A 154 13.20 18.22 0.50
C ASP A 154 14.20 17.34 -0.26
N GLU A 155 14.91 16.45 0.44
CA GLU A 155 15.84 15.48 -0.16
C GLU A 155 15.11 14.36 -0.92
N ILE A 156 13.80 14.24 -0.73
CA ILE A 156 13.01 13.09 -1.15
C ILE A 156 11.91 13.54 -2.09
N GLN A 157 12.10 13.30 -3.37
CA GLN A 157 11.19 13.74 -4.42
C GLN A 157 9.74 13.34 -4.10
N GLY A 158 8.85 14.33 -4.03
CA GLY A 158 7.42 14.15 -3.75
C GLY A 158 7.05 14.01 -2.27
N ALA A 159 7.98 14.15 -1.32
CA ALA A 159 7.66 14.20 0.11
C ALA A 159 7.23 15.59 0.59
N GLY A 160 7.21 16.62 -0.25
CA GLY A 160 6.98 18.00 0.20
C GLY A 160 8.26 18.64 0.74
N GLN A 161 8.13 19.75 1.47
CA GLN A 161 9.25 20.64 1.82
C GLN A 161 9.14 21.20 3.24
N GLY A 162 10.30 21.48 3.85
CA GLY A 162 10.40 22.20 5.12
C GLY A 162 9.99 21.39 6.36
N TYR A 163 10.16 20.06 6.34
CA TYR A 163 9.98 19.22 7.51
C TYR A 163 10.86 17.96 7.44
N ARG A 164 10.95 17.22 8.56
CA ARG A 164 11.75 15.99 8.65
C ARG A 164 10.88 14.74 8.49
N VAL A 165 11.48 13.70 7.92
CA VAL A 165 10.90 12.36 7.82
C VAL A 165 11.87 11.31 8.36
N ILE A 166 11.30 10.24 8.90
CA ILE A 166 12.01 9.04 9.32
C ILE A 166 12.11 8.11 8.11
N GLN A 167 13.33 7.80 7.69
CA GLN A 167 13.61 6.79 6.68
C GLN A 167 13.81 5.43 7.38
N PHE A 168 13.20 4.37 6.88
CA PHE A 168 13.33 3.02 7.44
C PHE A 168 13.41 1.94 6.35
N THR A 169 13.83 0.73 6.73
CA THR A 169 14.08 -0.39 5.79
C THR A 169 13.03 -1.50 5.81
N ALA A 170 12.13 -1.49 6.80
CA ALA A 170 11.06 -2.49 6.89
C ALA A 170 10.21 -2.49 5.61
N SER A 171 9.89 -3.67 5.09
CA SER A 171 9.10 -3.81 3.87
C SER A 171 7.73 -3.19 4.04
N VAL A 172 7.38 -2.26 3.14
CA VAL A 172 6.10 -1.56 3.15
C VAL A 172 5.20 -2.15 2.07
N ALA A 173 4.09 -2.77 2.48
CA ALA A 173 3.08 -3.29 1.55
C ALA A 173 2.15 -2.17 1.06
N GLY A 174 1.45 -2.40 -0.05
CA GLY A 174 0.39 -1.49 -0.51
C GLY A 174 -0.68 -1.33 0.56
N GLY A 175 -1.06 -0.09 0.87
CA GLY A 175 -2.04 0.24 1.92
C GLY A 175 -1.44 0.50 3.32
N ALA A 176 -0.12 0.44 3.49
CA ALA A 176 0.54 0.78 4.76
C ALA A 176 0.50 2.27 5.10
N SER A 177 0.31 3.15 4.12
CA SER A 177 0.20 4.60 4.36
C SER A 177 -0.92 4.91 5.35
N GLY A 178 -0.64 5.82 6.28
CA GLY A 178 -1.43 6.14 7.45
C GLY A 178 -1.19 5.22 8.66
N GLY A 179 -0.51 4.09 8.48
CA GLY A 179 -0.23 3.12 9.53
C GLY A 179 0.91 3.53 10.46
N PRO A 180 1.03 2.86 11.62
CA PRO A 180 2.05 3.16 12.61
C PRO A 180 3.43 2.63 12.20
N LEU A 181 4.45 3.46 12.41
CA LEU A 181 5.85 3.04 12.56
C LEU A 181 6.17 3.07 14.05
N VAL A 182 6.64 1.95 14.61
CA VAL A 182 7.00 1.84 16.03
C VAL A 182 8.44 1.41 16.25
N ASP A 183 8.99 1.75 17.40
CA ASP A 183 10.30 1.26 17.84
C ASP A 183 10.24 -0.16 18.41
N ALA A 184 11.39 -0.65 18.90
CA ALA A 184 11.52 -1.97 19.52
C ALA A 184 10.68 -2.19 20.79
N LYS A 185 10.21 -1.11 21.45
CA LYS A 185 9.36 -1.17 22.65
C LYS A 185 7.87 -1.18 22.29
N GLY A 186 7.55 -0.81 21.05
CA GLY A 186 6.18 -0.62 20.56
C GLY A 186 5.66 0.80 20.75
N ASP A 187 6.55 1.76 21.02
CA ASP A 187 6.19 3.17 21.10
C ASP A 187 5.99 3.71 19.68
N LEU A 188 4.92 4.46 19.44
CA LEU A 188 4.63 5.09 18.16
C LEU A 188 5.63 6.19 17.90
N ILE A 189 6.44 6.07 16.85
CA ILE A 189 7.49 7.04 16.49
C ILE A 189 7.15 7.82 15.22
N GLY A 190 6.24 7.30 14.38
CA GLY A 190 5.80 8.01 13.20
C GLY A 190 4.56 7.42 12.52
N VAL A 191 4.02 8.19 11.60
CA VAL A 191 2.93 7.79 10.69
C VAL A 191 3.53 7.56 9.31
N ILE A 192 3.39 6.35 8.77
CA ILE A 192 3.91 6.01 7.46
C ILE A 192 3.14 6.79 6.42
N THR A 193 3.80 7.57 5.56
CA THR A 193 3.11 8.29 4.48
C THR A 193 3.46 7.71 3.13
N ARG A 194 4.65 7.11 3.00
CA ARG A 194 5.15 6.68 1.70
C ARG A 194 6.19 5.57 1.80
N ALA A 195 6.39 4.84 0.70
CA ALA A 195 7.55 4.02 0.47
C ALA A 195 8.00 4.06 -0.99
N VAL A 196 9.29 3.83 -1.23
CA VAL A 196 9.83 3.59 -2.58
C VAL A 196 9.70 2.08 -2.87
N PRO A 197 9.19 1.67 -4.05
CA PRO A 197 9.11 0.26 -4.41
C PRO A 197 10.47 -0.42 -4.31
N SER A 198 10.53 -1.54 -3.57
CA SER A 198 11.78 -2.27 -3.27
C SER A 198 12.88 -1.39 -2.66
N GLY A 199 12.50 -0.29 -2.01
CA GLY A 199 13.38 0.69 -1.41
C GLY A 199 12.91 1.09 -0.01
N PRO A 200 13.41 2.22 0.51
CA PRO A 200 13.08 2.64 1.87
C PRO A 200 11.63 3.08 2.02
N GLY A 201 11.10 2.89 3.23
CA GLY A 201 9.89 3.52 3.72
C GLY A 201 10.17 4.88 4.35
N PHE A 202 9.15 5.73 4.37
CA PHE A 202 9.18 7.06 4.95
C PHE A 202 7.96 7.29 5.85
N ALA A 203 8.23 7.74 7.07
CA ALA A 203 7.22 8.11 8.04
C ALA A 203 7.43 9.56 8.51
N VAL A 204 6.33 10.23 8.81
CA VAL A 204 6.33 11.54 9.45
C VAL A 204 6.49 11.33 10.96
N PRO A 205 7.46 11.99 11.62
CA PRO A 205 7.66 11.86 13.07
C PRO A 205 6.37 12.19 13.83
N ILE A 206 6.02 11.34 14.80
CA ILE A 206 4.75 11.46 15.50
C ILE A 206 4.62 12.81 16.22
N GLU A 207 5.70 13.36 16.78
CA GLU A 207 5.65 14.64 17.49
C GLU A 207 5.23 15.80 16.58
N SER A 208 5.44 15.66 15.27
CA SER A 208 5.12 16.73 14.31
C SER A 208 3.66 16.75 13.88
N VAL A 209 2.89 15.70 14.19
CA VAL A 209 1.50 15.52 13.74
C VAL A 209 0.53 15.09 14.84
N ILE A 210 1.01 14.70 16.02
CA ILE A 210 0.14 14.24 17.13
C ILE A 210 -0.85 15.31 17.57
N GLY A 211 -0.51 16.60 17.43
CA GLY A 211 -1.42 17.71 17.74
C GLY A 211 -2.67 17.77 16.85
N LEU A 212 -2.67 17.12 15.68
CA LEU A 212 -3.88 16.99 14.85
C LEU A 212 -5.00 16.23 15.57
N ALA A 213 -4.66 15.39 16.55
CA ALA A 213 -5.64 14.65 17.35
C ALA A 213 -6.51 15.56 18.23
N ASP A 214 -6.05 16.78 18.50
CA ASP A 214 -6.75 17.79 19.30
C ASP A 214 -7.40 18.87 18.39
N GLY A 215 -7.43 18.62 17.08
CA GLY A 215 -8.03 19.52 16.10
C GLY A 215 -9.53 19.72 16.30
N THR A 216 -10.00 20.91 15.92
CA THR A 216 -11.39 21.36 16.09
C THR A 216 -12.19 21.37 14.80
N MET A 217 -11.63 20.84 13.70
CA MET A 217 -12.39 20.73 12.45
C MET A 217 -13.57 19.78 12.65
N ASN A 218 -14.61 20.00 11.86
CA ASN A 218 -15.79 19.14 11.85
C ASN A 218 -16.27 18.97 10.41
N LEU A 219 -15.50 18.22 9.63
CA LEU A 219 -15.83 17.89 8.26
C LEU A 219 -16.32 16.43 8.19
N PRO A 220 -17.63 16.18 8.19
CA PRO A 220 -18.18 14.85 8.08
C PRO A 220 -17.93 14.29 6.67
N LEU A 221 -17.56 13.02 6.61
CA LEU A 221 -17.47 12.25 5.37
C LEU A 221 -18.75 11.43 5.21
N GLY A 222 -19.15 11.14 3.97
CA GLY A 222 -20.31 10.30 3.71
C GLY A 222 -20.13 8.87 4.23
N SER A 223 -21.26 8.18 4.37
CA SER A 223 -21.26 6.83 4.93
C SER A 223 -20.46 5.85 4.07
N GLY A 224 -19.47 5.20 4.66
CA GLY A 224 -18.73 4.13 4.02
C GLY A 224 -19.44 2.76 4.01
N SER A 225 -20.70 2.66 4.44
CA SER A 225 -21.41 1.37 4.60
C SER A 225 -21.49 0.54 3.31
N ALA A 226 -21.55 1.22 2.16
CA ALA A 226 -21.60 0.59 0.84
C ALA A 226 -20.21 0.18 0.32
N LEU A 227 -19.11 0.58 0.98
CA LEU A 227 -17.75 0.24 0.55
C LEU A 227 -17.47 -1.24 0.82
N GLN A 228 -17.14 -1.94 -0.25
CA GLN A 228 -16.72 -3.33 -0.19
C GLN A 228 -15.26 -3.42 -0.63
N ILE A 229 -14.45 -4.04 0.22
CA ILE A 229 -13.16 -4.58 -0.20
C ILE A 229 -13.49 -5.57 -1.33
N PRO A 230 -12.91 -5.41 -2.54
CA PRO A 230 -13.03 -6.43 -3.56
C PRO A 230 -12.63 -7.74 -2.91
N ARG A 231 -13.55 -8.71 -2.84
CA ARG A 231 -13.13 -10.07 -2.48
C ARG A 231 -11.97 -10.35 -3.43
N SER A 232 -10.82 -10.75 -2.91
CA SER A 232 -9.86 -11.48 -3.73
C SER A 232 -10.72 -12.49 -4.46
N HIS A 233 -10.85 -12.38 -5.78
CA HIS A 233 -11.51 -13.44 -6.50
C HIS A 233 -10.76 -14.67 -6.02
N GLN A 234 -11.45 -15.57 -5.31
CA GLN A 234 -11.02 -16.95 -5.31
C GLN A 234 -10.76 -17.19 -6.78
N THR A 235 -9.51 -17.46 -7.13
CA THR A 235 -9.18 -17.97 -8.46
C THR A 235 -10.27 -18.98 -8.75
N PRO A 236 -11.15 -18.75 -9.75
CA PRO A 236 -12.31 -19.60 -9.93
C PRO A 236 -11.83 -21.02 -9.88
N SER A 237 -12.37 -21.80 -8.93
CA SER A 237 -11.96 -23.17 -8.66
C SER A 237 -11.90 -23.93 -9.98
N SER A 238 -10.68 -24.04 -10.53
CA SER A 238 -10.11 -24.97 -11.51
C SER A 238 -10.97 -25.54 -12.65
N ALA A 239 -12.23 -25.15 -12.85
CA ALA A 239 -13.15 -25.82 -13.77
C ALA A 239 -13.52 -24.91 -14.95
N ALA A 240 -13.73 -23.60 -14.73
CA ALA A 240 -13.96 -22.65 -15.82
C ALA A 240 -12.67 -22.23 -16.55
N VAL A 241 -11.52 -22.26 -15.85
CA VAL A 241 -10.20 -21.96 -16.43
C VAL A 241 -9.75 -23.05 -17.41
N VAL A 242 -10.26 -24.28 -17.30
CA VAL A 242 -9.81 -25.43 -18.10
C VAL A 242 -10.40 -25.45 -19.52
N ALA A 243 -11.41 -24.61 -19.83
CA ALA A 243 -12.03 -24.56 -21.16
C ALA A 243 -11.80 -23.25 -21.94
N ALA A 244 -11.31 -22.20 -21.30
CA ALA A 244 -11.12 -20.90 -21.94
C ALA A 244 -9.69 -20.76 -22.48
N ASN A 245 -9.51 -20.86 -23.80
CA ASN A 245 -8.21 -20.64 -24.45
C ASN A 245 -7.91 -19.12 -24.54
N PRO A 246 -6.92 -18.58 -23.80
CA PRO A 246 -6.59 -17.14 -23.81
C PRO A 246 -6.29 -16.59 -25.20
N GLN A 247 -5.68 -17.42 -26.07
CA GLN A 247 -5.33 -17.02 -27.43
C GLN A 247 -6.58 -16.87 -28.33
N GLU A 248 -7.58 -17.74 -28.15
CA GLU A 248 -8.83 -17.66 -28.90
C GLU A 248 -9.67 -16.44 -28.48
N ILE A 249 -9.65 -16.12 -27.18
CA ILE A 249 -10.27 -14.89 -26.65
C ILE A 249 -9.61 -13.66 -27.25
N LEU A 250 -8.26 -13.59 -27.21
CA LEU A 250 -7.52 -12.50 -27.81
C LEU A 250 -7.78 -12.35 -29.31
N ARG A 251 -8.03 -13.43 -30.05
CA ARG A 251 -8.31 -13.42 -31.50
C ARG A 251 -9.74 -12.99 -31.83
N SER A 252 -10.72 -13.49 -31.07
CA SER A 252 -12.14 -13.25 -31.34
C SER A 252 -12.62 -11.88 -30.87
N ALA A 253 -11.89 -11.24 -29.95
CA ALA A 253 -12.18 -9.88 -29.50
C ALA A 253 -12.19 -8.87 -30.65
N LYS A 254 -13.23 -8.03 -30.66
CA LYS A 254 -13.47 -6.94 -31.63
C LYS A 254 -13.54 -5.59 -30.94
N THR A 255 -13.86 -5.55 -29.66
CA THR A 255 -14.04 -4.32 -28.90
C THR A 255 -13.15 -4.28 -27.66
N ILE A 256 -12.58 -3.11 -27.38
CA ILE A 256 -11.75 -2.87 -26.20
C ILE A 256 -12.24 -1.62 -25.49
N VAL A 257 -12.13 -1.60 -24.16
CA VAL A 257 -12.33 -0.39 -23.37
C VAL A 257 -11.07 -0.08 -22.58
N VAL A 258 -10.75 1.20 -22.46
CA VAL A 258 -9.63 1.67 -21.64
C VAL A 258 -10.18 2.17 -20.32
N LEU A 259 -9.67 1.60 -19.22
CA LEU A 259 -9.98 1.98 -17.85
C LEU A 259 -8.71 2.45 -17.16
N THR A 260 -8.85 3.37 -16.21
CA THR A 260 -7.73 3.79 -15.38
C THR A 260 -8.10 3.74 -13.90
N LYS A 261 -7.13 3.33 -13.08
CA LYS A 261 -7.19 3.33 -11.61
C LYS A 261 -6.38 4.49 -11.01
N THR A 262 -5.82 5.36 -11.84
CA THR A 262 -4.92 6.43 -11.41
C THR A 262 -5.30 7.76 -12.04
N THR A 263 -5.23 8.84 -11.25
CA THR A 263 -5.45 10.22 -11.74
C THR A 263 -4.26 10.75 -12.55
N PHE A 264 -3.12 10.06 -12.48
CA PHE A 264 -1.92 10.41 -13.23
C PHE A 264 -1.96 9.94 -14.70
N PHE A 265 -3.06 9.35 -15.15
CA PHE A 265 -3.25 8.83 -16.49
C PHE A 265 -4.66 9.15 -16.97
N THR A 266 -4.82 9.49 -18.25
CA THR A 266 -6.15 9.68 -18.84
C THR A 266 -6.40 8.61 -19.90
N THR A 267 -7.63 8.11 -19.96
CA THR A 267 -8.03 7.11 -20.95
C THR A 267 -7.87 7.66 -22.37
N ASP A 268 -8.26 8.93 -22.60
CA ASP A 268 -8.11 9.64 -23.88
C ASP A 268 -6.66 9.68 -24.40
N SER A 269 -5.68 9.85 -23.50
CA SER A 269 -4.26 9.82 -23.89
C SER A 269 -3.84 8.47 -24.46
N LEU A 270 -4.32 7.36 -23.87
CA LEU A 270 -4.03 6.04 -24.41
C LEU A 270 -4.80 5.75 -25.69
N GLU A 271 -6.08 6.10 -25.77
CA GLU A 271 -6.87 5.92 -26.98
C GLU A 271 -6.22 6.62 -28.18
N LYS A 272 -5.81 7.88 -28.00
CA LYS A 272 -5.04 8.63 -29.01
C LYS A 272 -3.70 7.97 -29.32
N GLY A 273 -3.02 7.42 -28.31
CA GLY A 273 -1.79 6.66 -28.48
C GLY A 273 -1.99 5.42 -29.36
N LEU A 274 -3.02 4.62 -29.09
CA LEU A 274 -3.36 3.41 -29.85
C LEU A 274 -3.68 3.75 -31.30
N LEU A 275 -4.51 4.77 -31.54
CA LEU A 275 -4.89 5.20 -32.89
C LEU A 275 -3.71 5.75 -33.71
N LYS A 276 -2.63 6.22 -33.06
CA LYS A 276 -1.40 6.67 -33.73
C LYS A 276 -0.50 5.51 -34.17
N GLU A 277 -0.61 4.35 -33.54
CA GLU A 277 0.20 3.18 -33.89
C GLU A 277 -0.31 2.55 -35.19
N LYS A 278 0.52 2.56 -36.24
CA LYS A 278 0.16 2.06 -37.58
C LYS A 278 -0.39 0.63 -37.57
N ALA A 279 0.14 -0.22 -36.70
CA ALA A 279 -0.27 -1.61 -36.60
C ALA A 279 -1.64 -1.80 -35.92
N PHE A 280 -2.15 -0.80 -35.18
CA PHE A 280 -3.41 -0.91 -34.45
C PHE A 280 -4.61 -1.06 -35.41
N GLY A 281 -4.63 -0.31 -36.52
CA GLY A 281 -5.67 -0.43 -37.54
C GLY A 281 -5.77 -1.82 -38.17
N GLY A 282 -4.68 -2.59 -38.16
CA GLY A 282 -4.64 -3.97 -38.65
C GLY A 282 -5.13 -5.02 -37.65
N LEU A 283 -5.44 -4.65 -36.41
CA LEU A 283 -5.89 -5.60 -35.37
C LEU A 283 -7.40 -5.88 -35.44
N GLY A 284 -8.18 -5.02 -36.12
CA GLY A 284 -9.63 -5.14 -36.19
C GLY A 284 -10.33 -4.86 -34.84
N LEU A 285 -9.69 -4.10 -33.96
CA LEU A 285 -10.21 -3.71 -32.65
C LEU A 285 -10.83 -2.31 -32.70
N THR A 286 -11.99 -2.16 -32.08
CA THR A 286 -12.71 -0.90 -31.92
C THR A 286 -12.69 -0.47 -30.46
N ILE A 287 -12.37 0.79 -30.20
CA ILE A 287 -12.40 1.34 -28.85
C ILE A 287 -13.83 1.76 -28.53
N VAL A 288 -14.39 1.22 -27.44
CA VAL A 288 -15.72 1.57 -26.91
C VAL A 288 -15.60 2.30 -25.58
N LYS A 289 -16.62 3.09 -25.23
CA LYS A 289 -16.66 3.85 -23.95
C LYS A 289 -17.35 3.12 -22.82
N ASP A 290 -18.28 2.21 -23.13
CA ASP A 290 -19.01 1.43 -22.14
C ASP A 290 -18.32 0.06 -21.95
N ALA A 291 -17.91 -0.23 -20.72
CA ALA A 291 -17.26 -1.50 -20.40
C ALA A 291 -18.18 -2.72 -20.51
N ARG A 292 -19.51 -2.53 -20.50
CA ARG A 292 -20.49 -3.62 -20.62
C ARG A 292 -20.57 -4.23 -22.01
N VAL A 293 -20.12 -3.50 -23.02
CA VAL A 293 -20.14 -3.93 -24.43
C VAL A 293 -18.75 -4.25 -24.97
N ALA A 294 -17.72 -4.22 -24.10
CA ALA A 294 -16.35 -4.48 -24.48
C ALA A 294 -15.99 -5.96 -24.34
N ASP A 295 -15.29 -6.52 -25.33
CA ASP A 295 -14.77 -7.89 -25.28
C ASP A 295 -13.54 -7.98 -24.37
N LEU A 296 -12.76 -6.89 -24.26
CA LEU A 296 -11.54 -6.83 -23.45
C LEU A 296 -11.47 -5.52 -22.65
N LEU A 297 -11.00 -5.63 -21.41
CA LEU A 297 -10.70 -4.49 -20.53
C LEU A 297 -9.20 -4.23 -20.53
N ILE A 298 -8.79 -3.03 -20.94
CA ILE A 298 -7.42 -2.55 -20.75
C ILE A 298 -7.40 -1.66 -19.52
N THR A 299 -6.81 -2.12 -18.43
CA THR A 299 -6.76 -1.36 -17.18
C THR A 299 -5.36 -0.81 -16.96
N ILE A 300 -5.26 0.50 -16.72
CA ILE A 300 -4.01 1.19 -16.44
C ILE A 300 -4.01 1.59 -14.98
N ASP A 301 -2.90 1.30 -14.31
CA ASP A 301 -2.68 1.70 -12.94
C ASP A 301 -1.31 2.35 -12.81
N ARG A 302 -1.16 3.18 -11.80
CA ARG A 302 0.11 3.69 -11.34
C ARG A 302 0.06 3.65 -9.83
N PRO A 303 0.78 2.70 -9.21
CA PRO A 303 0.93 2.70 -7.76
C PRO A 303 1.42 4.07 -7.30
N LEU A 304 0.80 4.59 -6.24
CA LEU A 304 1.13 5.91 -5.71
C LEU A 304 2.62 6.01 -5.43
N PHE A 305 3.20 7.19 -5.69
CA PHE A 305 4.62 7.49 -5.48
C PHE A 305 5.63 6.70 -6.33
N THR A 306 5.15 6.03 -7.37
CA THR A 306 6.02 5.40 -8.38
C THR A 306 6.05 6.22 -9.65
N TYR A 307 6.98 5.91 -10.56
CA TYR A 307 6.97 6.39 -11.94
C TYR A 307 6.68 5.25 -12.92
N TYR A 308 6.11 4.15 -12.41
CA TYR A 308 5.79 2.98 -13.21
C TYR A 308 4.29 2.94 -13.43
N PHE A 309 3.89 2.92 -14.69
CA PHE A 309 2.52 2.64 -15.08
C PHE A 309 2.44 1.16 -15.44
N THR A 310 1.53 0.44 -14.82
CA THR A 310 1.21 -0.93 -15.17
C THR A 310 -0.04 -0.94 -16.05
N TYR A 311 -0.13 -1.93 -16.92
CA TYR A 311 -1.35 -2.20 -17.66
C TYR A 311 -1.65 -3.69 -17.67
N SER A 312 -2.94 -4.04 -17.77
CA SER A 312 -3.40 -5.41 -17.98
C SER A 312 -4.53 -5.45 -18.99
N ILE A 313 -4.60 -6.52 -19.76
CA ILE A 313 -5.70 -6.88 -20.66
C ILE A 313 -6.43 -8.05 -20.03
N THR A 314 -7.73 -7.91 -19.79
CA THR A 314 -8.54 -8.91 -19.11
C THR A 314 -9.81 -9.20 -19.91
N ASP A 315 -10.19 -10.46 -20.00
CA ASP A 315 -11.53 -10.83 -20.47
C ASP A 315 -12.55 -10.62 -19.34
N PRO A 316 -13.50 -9.69 -19.47
CA PRO A 316 -14.48 -9.42 -18.42
C PRO A 316 -15.40 -10.62 -18.14
N ARG A 317 -15.54 -11.58 -19.07
CA ARG A 317 -16.42 -12.75 -18.90
C ARG A 317 -15.80 -13.83 -18.03
N THR A 318 -14.51 -14.09 -18.21
CA THR A 318 -13.77 -15.15 -17.51
C THR A 318 -12.84 -14.64 -16.42
N SER A 319 -12.61 -13.32 -16.35
CA SER A 319 -11.63 -12.66 -15.49
C SER A 319 -10.18 -13.12 -15.72
N ILE A 320 -9.89 -13.76 -16.86
CA ILE A 320 -8.54 -14.18 -17.22
C ILE A 320 -7.73 -12.95 -17.66
N VAL A 321 -6.54 -12.78 -17.09
CA VAL A 321 -5.54 -11.82 -17.58
C VAL A 321 -4.88 -12.44 -18.80
N LEU A 322 -5.08 -11.81 -19.95
CA LEU A 322 -4.57 -12.26 -21.23
C LEU A 322 -3.17 -11.72 -21.50
N GLU A 323 -2.91 -10.49 -21.05
CA GLU A 323 -1.62 -9.81 -21.19
C GLU A 323 -1.45 -8.79 -20.06
N ASP A 324 -0.21 -8.52 -19.66
CA ASP A 324 0.14 -7.43 -18.75
C ASP A 324 1.49 -6.79 -19.09
N GLY A 325 1.79 -5.65 -18.50
CA GLY A 325 3.08 -5.01 -18.67
C GLY A 325 3.28 -3.78 -17.83
N ARG A 326 4.47 -3.20 -17.97
CA ARG A 326 4.92 -2.04 -17.20
C ARG A 326 5.77 -1.11 -18.04
N VAL A 327 5.56 0.19 -17.88
CA VAL A 327 6.42 1.24 -18.44
C VAL A 327 6.85 2.22 -17.37
N THR A 328 8.05 2.77 -17.50
CA THR A 328 8.52 3.88 -16.67
C THR A 328 8.31 5.19 -17.41
N ALA A 329 7.63 6.15 -16.78
CA ALA A 329 7.39 7.47 -17.34
C ALA A 329 7.16 8.51 -16.24
N PHE A 330 7.55 9.75 -16.53
CA PHE A 330 7.42 10.86 -15.60
C PHE A 330 5.96 11.32 -15.45
N ASP A 331 5.20 11.29 -16.55
CA ASP A 331 3.77 11.63 -16.59
C ASP A 331 2.96 10.60 -17.41
N GLY A 332 1.64 10.68 -17.30
CA GLY A 332 0.71 9.77 -17.97
C GLY A 332 0.64 9.92 -19.48
N SER A 333 0.98 11.07 -20.04
CA SER A 333 0.96 11.30 -21.49
C SER A 333 2.12 10.55 -22.17
N ILE A 334 3.31 10.66 -21.58
CA ILE A 334 4.50 9.91 -21.99
C ILE A 334 4.26 8.41 -21.76
N ALA A 335 3.66 8.04 -20.63
CA ALA A 335 3.30 6.67 -20.34
C ALA A 335 2.35 6.10 -21.40
N ALA A 336 1.33 6.87 -21.80
CA ALA A 336 0.32 6.44 -22.76
C ALA A 336 0.93 6.08 -24.12
N GLY A 337 1.87 6.88 -24.63
CA GLY A 337 2.59 6.56 -25.87
C GLY A 337 3.42 5.28 -25.75
N LYS A 338 4.14 5.09 -24.63
CA LYS A 338 4.94 3.88 -24.39
C LYS A 338 4.07 2.63 -24.24
N ILE A 339 2.95 2.74 -23.51
CA ILE A 339 1.98 1.66 -23.32
C ILE A 339 1.34 1.31 -24.64
N ALA A 340 0.86 2.28 -25.43
CA ALA A 340 0.26 2.05 -26.74
C ALA A 340 1.19 1.22 -27.64
N LYS A 341 2.45 1.65 -27.78
CA LYS A 341 3.44 0.94 -28.58
C LYS A 341 3.69 -0.49 -28.08
N GLN A 342 3.85 -0.70 -26.78
CA GLN A 342 4.05 -2.05 -26.23
C GLN A 342 2.82 -2.94 -26.43
N LEU A 343 1.62 -2.40 -26.17
CA LEU A 343 0.36 -3.11 -26.22
C LEU A 343 0.02 -3.54 -27.65
N VAL A 344 0.17 -2.64 -28.63
CA VAL A 344 -0.05 -2.96 -30.05
C VAL A 344 0.93 -4.01 -30.53
N ASN A 345 2.21 -3.92 -30.15
CA ASN A 345 3.21 -4.91 -30.55
C ASN A 345 2.93 -6.30 -29.94
N LYS A 346 2.48 -6.36 -28.69
CA LYS A 346 2.05 -7.61 -28.05
C LYS A 346 0.83 -8.21 -28.76
N LEU A 347 -0.27 -7.45 -28.83
CA LEU A 347 -1.50 -7.89 -29.51
C LEU A 347 -1.27 -8.31 -30.96
N ALA A 348 -0.40 -7.61 -31.70
CA ALA A 348 -0.05 -7.98 -33.07
C ALA A 348 0.72 -9.30 -33.14
N ARG A 349 1.62 -9.59 -32.20
CA ARG A 349 2.33 -10.87 -32.13
C ARG A 349 1.38 -11.99 -31.74
N ASP A 350 0.61 -11.81 -30.68
CA ASP A 350 -0.19 -12.88 -30.07
C ASP A 350 -1.39 -13.25 -30.95
N ARG A 351 -1.88 -12.31 -31.76
CA ARG A 351 -2.90 -12.57 -32.80
C ARG A 351 -2.29 -13.16 -34.09
N ARG A 352 -0.96 -13.09 -34.31
CA ARG A 352 -0.25 -13.66 -35.49
C ARG A 352 0.36 -15.04 -35.23
N SER A 353 0.95 -15.30 -34.08
CA SER A 353 1.60 -16.59 -33.72
C SER A 353 0.65 -17.80 -33.79
N ALA A 354 -0.67 -17.57 -33.83
CA ALA A 354 -1.69 -18.58 -33.99
C ALA A 354 -2.03 -18.96 -35.46
N SER A 355 -1.48 -18.28 -36.48
CA SER A 355 -1.67 -18.68 -37.89
C SER A 355 -0.70 -19.76 -38.36
N GLU A 356 0.46 -19.88 -37.73
CA GLU A 356 1.51 -20.83 -38.12
C GLU A 356 1.30 -22.23 -37.50
N SER A 357 0.54 -22.36 -36.41
CA SER A 357 0.26 -23.68 -35.80
C SER A 357 -0.88 -24.47 -36.46
N LYS A 358 -1.56 -23.90 -37.47
CA LYS A 358 -2.56 -24.61 -38.30
C LYS A 358 -2.02 -25.06 -39.66
N SER A 359 -0.71 -24.88 -39.90
CA SER A 359 -0.04 -25.25 -41.15
C SER A 359 0.96 -26.42 -40.98
N ASN A 360 0.92 -27.15 -39.86
CA ASN A 360 1.68 -28.37 -39.65
C ASN A 360 0.76 -29.54 -39.32
#